data_AF-A0A9E0QZL3-F1
#
_entry.id   AF-A0A9E0QZL3-F1
#
_cell.length_a   1.000
_cell.length_b   1.000
_cell.length_c   1.000
_cell.angle_alpha   90.00
_cell.angle_beta   90.00
_cell.angle_gamma   90.00
#
_symmetry.space_group_name_H-M   'P 1'
#
loop_
_entity.id
_entity.type
_entity.pdbx_description
1 polymer ?
#
loop_
_entity_poly.entity_id
_entity_poly.type
_entity_poly.pdbx_seq_one_letter_code
_entity_poly.pdbx_strand_id
1 'polypeptide(L)'
;MEENSVWIIGIVALAAGALIGYLMGRSGDNSGQQKLVDQLNEAQQELSVYKEEVNGHFEKTASLVNNLTESYREVHQHLAQGSESLCKGEHSPAQLDNDTQPKIAELTDSEQEEQIPTVTDEVTAEPEEPEIIEPPRDYAPKSPDQEGTLSEKFGLKKEQQADEEEEIPTLLKDHIPGNSLHDGDEKQSV
;
A
#
# COMPACT_ATOMS: atom_id res chain seq x y z
N MET A 1 -59.28 -49.60 18.64
CA MET A 1 -58.15 -50.10 17.83
C MET A 1 -57.49 -48.98 17.02
N GLU A 2 -58.18 -47.87 16.75
CA GLU A 2 -57.65 -46.77 15.91
C GLU A 2 -56.56 -45.93 16.59
N GLU A 3 -56.65 -45.69 17.91
CA GLU A 3 -55.65 -44.91 18.69
C GLU A 3 -54.22 -45.46 18.58
N ASN A 4 -54.03 -46.78 18.71
CA ASN A 4 -52.71 -47.41 18.60
C ASN A 4 -52.16 -47.35 17.17
N SER A 5 -53.02 -47.44 16.15
CA SER A 5 -52.62 -47.35 14.76
C SER A 5 -52.09 -45.97 14.41
N VAL A 6 -52.70 -44.90 14.95
CA VAL A 6 -52.23 -43.52 14.74
C VAL A 6 -50.83 -43.31 15.32
N TRP A 7 -50.56 -43.80 16.53
CA TRP A 7 -49.24 -43.67 17.16
C TRP A 7 -48.16 -44.50 16.45
N ILE A 8 -48.49 -45.72 16.01
CA ILE A 8 -47.57 -46.59 15.25
C ILE A 8 -47.21 -45.97 13.92
N ILE A 9 -48.19 -45.41 13.18
CA ILE A 9 -47.94 -44.73 11.90
C ILE A 9 -47.02 -43.52 12.09
N GLY A 10 -47.19 -42.75 13.16
CA GLY A 10 -46.32 -41.62 13.48
C GLY A 10 -44.86 -42.04 13.71
N ILE A 11 -44.62 -43.12 14.45
CA ILE A 11 -43.27 -43.64 14.70
C ILE A 11 -42.64 -44.17 13.42
N VAL A 12 -43.40 -44.91 12.60
CA VAL A 12 -42.89 -45.45 11.33
C VAL A 12 -42.56 -44.33 10.34
N ALA A 13 -43.39 -43.30 10.26
CA ALA A 13 -43.13 -42.14 9.42
C ALA A 13 -41.89 -41.36 9.88
N LEU A 14 -41.71 -41.18 11.20
CA LEU A 14 -40.50 -40.56 11.77
C LEU A 14 -39.27 -41.41 11.45
N ALA A 15 -39.34 -42.72 11.68
CA ALA A 15 -38.23 -43.63 11.41
C ALA A 15 -37.84 -43.61 9.92
N ALA A 16 -38.83 -43.69 9.01
CA ALA A 16 -38.60 -43.61 7.58
C ALA A 16 -38.02 -42.25 7.16
N GLY A 17 -38.58 -41.15 7.68
CA GLY A 17 -38.08 -39.80 7.42
C GLY A 17 -36.67 -39.57 7.95
N ALA A 18 -36.35 -40.08 9.14
CA ALA A 18 -35.01 -40.02 9.73
C ALA A 18 -34.00 -40.84 8.93
N LEU A 19 -34.39 -42.01 8.44
CA LEU A 19 -33.52 -42.89 7.64
C LEU A 19 -33.21 -42.26 6.28
N ILE A 20 -34.23 -41.71 5.61
CA ILE A 20 -34.06 -40.97 4.35
C ILE A 20 -33.25 -39.69 4.56
N GLY A 21 -33.58 -38.91 5.60
CA GLY A 21 -32.85 -37.69 5.96
C GLY A 21 -31.39 -37.95 6.30
N TYR A 22 -31.10 -39.03 7.02
CA TYR A 22 -29.73 -39.45 7.34
C TYR A 22 -28.96 -39.88 6.08
N LEU A 23 -29.57 -40.67 5.18
CA LEU A 23 -28.94 -41.07 3.93
C LEU A 23 -28.66 -39.87 3.02
N MET A 24 -29.60 -38.93 2.90
CA MET A 24 -29.45 -37.72 2.09
C MET A 24 -28.40 -36.76 2.69
N GLY A 25 -28.42 -36.55 4.00
CA GLY A 25 -27.49 -35.66 4.70
C GLY A 25 -26.07 -36.22 4.78
N ARG A 26 -25.92 -37.54 4.83
CA ARG A 26 -24.59 -38.20 4.81
C ARG A 26 -23.96 -38.20 3.43
N SER A 27 -24.75 -38.07 2.36
CA SER A 27 -24.24 -38.03 0.98
C SER A 27 -23.71 -36.65 0.57
N GLY A 28 -23.70 -35.68 1.49
CA GLY A 28 -23.02 -34.39 1.30
C GLY A 28 -21.53 -34.60 1.12
N ASP A 29 -21.04 -34.31 -0.09
CA ASP A 29 -19.64 -34.43 -0.44
C ASP A 29 -18.79 -33.44 0.37
N ASN A 30 -18.08 -33.96 1.38
CA ASN A 30 -17.16 -33.19 2.22
C ASN A 30 -15.96 -32.63 1.43
N SER A 31 -15.79 -32.99 0.15
CA SER A 31 -14.71 -32.47 -0.70
C SER A 31 -14.80 -30.95 -0.91
N GLY A 32 -16.00 -30.37 -0.89
CA GLY A 32 -16.18 -28.93 -0.99
C GLY A 32 -15.59 -28.18 0.21
N GLN A 33 -15.70 -28.76 1.40
CA GLN A 33 -15.17 -28.17 2.62
C GLN A 33 -13.64 -28.28 2.68
N GLN A 34 -13.07 -29.37 2.15
CA GLN A 34 -11.61 -29.51 2.03
C GLN A 34 -11.02 -28.46 1.08
N LYS A 35 -11.63 -28.24 -0.09
CA LYS A 35 -11.18 -27.20 -1.05
C LYS A 35 -11.17 -25.80 -0.44
N LEU A 36 -12.16 -25.46 0.40
CA LEU A 36 -12.21 -24.17 1.08
C LEU A 36 -11.09 -24.03 2.11
N VAL A 37 -10.79 -25.10 2.85
CA VAL A 37 -9.67 -25.13 3.80
C VAL A 37 -8.34 -24.99 3.06
N ASP A 38 -8.19 -25.68 1.92
CA ASP A 38 -6.98 -25.59 1.09
C ASP A 38 -6.78 -24.16 0.55
N GLN A 39 -7.84 -23.53 0.04
CA GLN A 39 -7.80 -22.12 -0.40
C GLN A 39 -7.43 -21.15 0.72
N LEU A 40 -7.95 -21.37 1.94
CA LEU A 40 -7.58 -20.53 3.08
C LEU A 40 -6.12 -20.72 3.47
N ASN A 41 -5.63 -21.95 3.48
CA ASN A 41 -4.22 -22.22 3.77
C ASN A 41 -3.30 -21.61 2.71
N GLU A 42 -3.65 -21.73 1.42
CA GLU A 42 -2.89 -21.16 0.33
C GLU A 42 -2.84 -19.62 0.42
N ALA A 43 -3.97 -18.95 0.62
CA ALA A 43 -4.01 -17.50 0.78
C ALA A 43 -3.24 -17.01 2.03
N GLN A 44 -3.30 -17.76 3.14
CA GLN A 44 -2.51 -17.44 4.34
C GLN A 44 -1.01 -17.62 4.08
N GLN A 45 -0.63 -18.66 3.34
CA GLN A 45 0.75 -18.91 2.96
C GLN A 45 1.27 -17.78 2.06
N GLU A 46 0.52 -17.38 1.03
CA GLU A 46 0.88 -16.25 0.16
C GLU A 46 1.08 -14.96 0.97
N LEU A 47 0.19 -14.66 1.91
CA LEU A 47 0.34 -13.50 2.79
C LEU A 47 1.59 -13.59 3.68
N SER A 48 1.92 -14.78 4.18
CA SER A 48 3.12 -14.96 5.00
C SER A 48 4.40 -14.74 4.19
N VAL A 49 4.44 -15.24 2.95
CA VAL A 49 5.56 -15.05 2.01
C VAL A 49 5.72 -13.58 1.66
N TYR A 50 4.62 -12.90 1.34
CA TYR A 50 4.64 -11.47 1.04
C TYR A 50 5.14 -10.64 2.24
N LYS A 51 4.69 -10.95 3.46
CA LYS A 51 5.16 -10.26 4.67
C LYS A 51 6.66 -10.46 4.90
N GLU A 52 7.16 -11.67 4.67
CA GLU A 52 8.60 -11.97 4.79
C GLU A 52 9.40 -11.19 3.74
N GLU A 53 8.94 -11.16 2.49
CA GLU A 53 9.59 -10.41 1.40
C GLU A 53 9.64 -8.91 1.72
N VAL A 54 8.52 -8.34 2.18
CA VAL A 54 8.44 -6.93 2.58
C VAL A 54 9.38 -6.62 3.74
N ASN A 55 9.40 -7.47 4.77
CA ASN A 55 10.30 -7.31 5.91
C ASN A 55 11.77 -7.36 5.46
N GLY A 56 12.14 -8.31 4.60
CA GLY A 56 13.47 -8.39 4.02
C GLY A 56 13.84 -7.17 3.17
N HIS A 57 12.87 -6.58 2.45
CA HIS A 57 13.10 -5.35 1.68
C HIS A 57 13.37 -4.16 2.61
N PHE A 58 12.63 -4.03 3.71
CA PHE A 58 12.84 -2.97 4.70
C PHE A 58 14.16 -3.14 5.45
N GLU A 59 14.56 -4.35 5.81
CA GLU A 59 15.86 -4.62 6.43
C GLU A 59 17.00 -4.21 5.49
N LYS A 60 16.92 -4.61 4.22
CA LYS A 60 17.91 -4.24 3.20
C LYS A 60 17.94 -2.73 2.96
N THR A 61 16.77 -2.09 2.92
CA THR A 61 16.67 -0.63 2.74
C THR A 61 17.27 0.11 3.92
N ALA A 62 17.00 -0.32 5.15
CA ALA A 62 17.60 0.26 6.35
C ALA A 62 19.14 0.17 6.32
N SER A 63 19.67 -0.98 5.90
CA SER A 63 21.12 -1.15 5.71
C SER A 63 21.70 -0.19 4.66
N LEU A 64 21.03 -0.03 3.51
CA LEU A 64 21.47 0.91 2.47
C LEU A 64 21.42 2.38 2.95
N VAL A 65 20.35 2.77 3.64
CA VAL A 65 20.22 4.14 4.19
C VAL A 65 21.29 4.42 5.24
N ASN A 66 21.61 3.44 6.09
CA ASN A 66 22.69 3.59 7.06
C ASN A 66 24.06 3.78 6.37
N ASN A 67 24.36 2.96 5.35
CA ASN A 67 25.58 3.12 4.56
C ASN A 67 25.65 4.49 3.88
N LEU A 68 24.54 4.97 3.31
CA LEU A 68 24.47 6.32 2.73
C LEU A 68 24.75 7.41 3.78
N THR A 69 24.18 7.26 4.97
CA THR A 69 24.38 8.22 6.07
C THR A 69 25.84 8.25 6.51
N GLU A 70 26.50 7.08 6.58
CA GLU A 70 27.92 6.99 6.89
C GLU A 70 28.79 7.65 5.81
N SER A 71 28.54 7.34 4.53
CA SER A 71 29.25 7.98 3.42
C SER A 71 29.03 9.50 3.38
N TYR A 72 27.84 9.97 3.72
CA TYR A 72 27.56 11.41 3.84
C TYR A 72 28.40 12.06 4.95
N ARG A 73 28.46 11.44 6.14
CA ARG A 73 29.31 11.91 7.24
C ARG A 73 30.79 11.94 6.86
N GLU A 74 31.28 10.88 6.21
CA GLU A 74 32.67 10.80 5.75
C GLU A 74 33.02 11.92 4.77
N VAL A 75 32.15 12.19 3.79
CA VAL A 75 32.33 13.30 2.84
C VAL A 75 32.36 14.65 3.56
N HIS A 76 31.48 14.87 4.52
CA HIS A 76 31.46 16.09 5.33
C HIS A 76 32.74 16.26 6.15
N GLN A 77 33.18 15.20 6.83
CA GLN A 77 34.42 15.20 7.59
C GLN A 77 35.63 15.49 6.71
N HIS A 78 35.69 14.86 5.53
CA HIS A 78 36.75 15.07 4.55
C HIS A 78 36.76 16.51 4.02
N LEU A 79 35.60 17.11 3.79
CA LEU A 79 35.49 18.52 3.37
C LEU A 79 35.96 19.47 4.47
N ALA A 80 35.54 19.25 5.72
CA ALA A 80 35.96 20.05 6.86
C ALA A 80 37.48 19.99 7.04
N GLN A 81 38.05 18.79 7.06
CA GLN A 81 39.50 18.57 7.16
C GLN A 81 40.27 19.14 5.95
N GLY A 82 39.70 19.02 4.75
CA GLY A 82 40.24 19.61 3.52
C GLY A 82 40.30 21.13 3.59
N SER A 83 39.25 21.78 4.11
CA SER A 83 39.25 23.24 4.32
C SER A 83 40.34 23.68 5.31
N GLU A 84 40.53 22.94 6.40
CA GLU A 84 41.55 23.26 7.40
C GLU A 84 42.98 23.08 6.84
N SER A 85 43.23 21.98 6.11
CA SER A 85 44.53 21.71 5.50
C SER A 85 44.87 22.70 4.38
N LEU A 86 43.90 23.04 3.53
CA LEU A 86 44.11 23.92 2.37
C LEU A 86 44.18 25.39 2.78
N CYS A 87 43.35 25.84 3.73
CA CYS A 87 43.37 27.23 4.21
C CYS A 87 44.58 27.56 5.10
N LYS A 88 45.23 26.55 5.71
CA LYS A 88 46.48 26.75 6.46
C LYS A 88 47.74 26.75 5.57
N GLY A 89 47.62 26.31 4.32
CA GLY A 89 48.75 26.00 3.43
C GLY A 89 49.19 27.11 2.46
N GLU A 90 48.35 28.12 2.19
CA GLU A 90 48.67 29.13 1.17
C GLU A 90 48.50 30.54 1.73
N HIS A 91 49.63 31.09 2.18
CA HIS A 91 49.81 32.42 2.77
C HIS A 91 49.24 32.57 4.19
N SER A 92 50.16 32.79 5.13
CA SER A 92 49.90 33.62 6.30
C SER A 92 50.04 35.09 5.84
N PRO A 93 48.98 35.81 5.42
CA PRO A 93 49.04 37.26 5.40
C PRO A 93 48.91 37.71 6.85
N ALA A 94 50.07 37.84 7.49
CA ALA A 94 50.27 38.59 8.72
C ALA A 94 49.52 38.05 9.95
N GLN A 95 50.30 37.94 11.01
CA GLN A 95 49.83 38.16 12.37
C GLN A 95 48.94 39.42 12.36
N LEU A 96 47.62 39.25 12.35
CA LEU A 96 46.70 40.32 12.70
C LEU A 96 46.83 40.46 14.21
N ASP A 97 47.43 41.56 14.60
CA ASP A 97 47.68 41.97 15.97
C ASP A 97 46.44 41.75 16.86
N ASN A 98 46.69 41.15 18.02
CA ASN A 98 45.73 40.79 19.07
C ASN A 98 45.17 42.02 19.81
N ASP A 99 44.75 43.08 19.13
CA ASP A 99 44.37 44.35 19.79
C ASP A 99 42.98 44.89 19.42
N THR A 100 42.10 44.09 18.81
CA THR A 100 40.69 44.52 18.70
C THR A 100 39.76 43.35 18.93
N GLN A 101 39.48 43.14 20.22
CA GLN A 101 38.49 42.24 20.75
C GLN A 101 37.12 42.94 20.73
N PRO A 102 36.16 42.60 19.85
CA PRO A 102 34.77 42.84 20.16
C PRO A 102 34.33 41.72 21.12
N LYS A 103 34.15 42.09 22.38
CA LYS A 103 33.48 41.27 23.39
C LYS A 103 32.03 41.06 22.94
N ILE A 104 31.76 39.99 22.18
CA ILE A 104 30.41 39.48 22.00
C ILE A 104 30.22 38.43 23.09
N ALA A 105 29.31 38.76 23.99
CA ALA A 105 28.95 38.00 25.16
C ALA A 105 28.60 36.55 24.81
N GLU A 106 29.33 35.63 25.43
CA GLU A 106 28.77 34.58 26.30
C GLU A 106 27.25 34.43 26.21
N LEU A 107 26.81 33.58 25.28
CA LEU A 107 25.65 32.72 25.42
C LEU A 107 26.11 31.30 25.06
N THR A 108 26.96 30.76 25.92
CA THR A 108 27.23 29.32 25.99
C THR A 108 26.29 28.71 27.02
N ASP A 109 25.15 28.23 26.55
CA ASP A 109 24.47 27.03 27.05
C ASP A 109 24.41 26.16 25.78
N SER A 110 25.30 25.20 25.56
CA SER A 110 25.23 23.84 26.12
C SER A 110 23.75 23.42 26.17
N GLU A 111 23.17 22.60 25.30
CA GLU A 111 23.67 21.45 24.56
C GLU A 111 22.83 21.35 23.27
N GLN A 112 23.42 21.64 22.10
CA GLN A 112 22.83 21.25 20.82
C GLN A 112 23.57 20.00 20.36
N GLU A 113 23.00 18.84 20.69
CA GLU A 113 23.23 17.63 19.90
C GLU A 113 22.92 18.00 18.44
N GLU A 114 23.90 17.86 17.55
CA GLU A 114 23.69 17.95 16.11
C GLU A 114 22.76 16.81 15.67
N GLN A 115 21.46 17.03 15.82
CA GLN A 115 20.43 16.24 15.19
C GLN A 115 20.45 16.58 13.70
N ILE A 116 20.88 15.61 12.90
CA ILE A 116 20.55 15.48 11.48
C ILE A 116 19.13 16.01 11.24
N PRO A 117 18.91 16.98 10.33
CA PRO A 117 17.58 17.51 10.06
C PRO A 117 16.71 16.38 9.49
N THR A 118 15.87 15.80 10.36
CA THR A 118 14.75 14.96 9.94
C THR A 118 13.67 15.91 9.42
N VAL A 119 12.97 15.52 8.35
CA VAL A 119 12.05 16.36 7.54
C VAL A 119 10.78 16.78 8.30
N THR A 120 10.79 16.79 9.63
CA THR A 120 9.57 16.92 10.45
C THR A 120 9.52 18.19 11.30
N ASP A 121 10.54 19.05 11.29
CA ASP A 121 10.55 20.28 12.09
C ASP A 121 10.46 21.54 11.23
N GLU A 122 9.30 21.77 10.59
CA GLU A 122 8.85 23.15 10.33
C GLU A 122 7.33 23.19 10.10
N VAL A 123 6.55 23.10 11.18
CA VAL A 123 5.23 23.76 11.23
C VAL A 123 5.18 24.55 12.53
N THR A 124 5.61 25.80 12.42
CA THR A 124 5.46 26.86 13.42
C THR A 124 4.00 26.92 13.89
N ALA A 125 3.82 26.80 15.21
CA ALA A 125 2.54 26.87 15.89
C ALA A 125 1.92 28.28 15.82
N GLU A 126 0.68 28.36 15.33
CA GLU A 126 -0.32 29.36 15.72
C GLU A 126 -1.44 28.67 16.54
N PRO A 127 -2.16 29.39 17.42
CA PRO A 127 -2.79 28.80 18.59
C PRO A 127 -4.24 28.29 18.38
N GLU A 128 -4.49 27.11 18.96
CA GLU A 128 -5.74 26.61 19.61
C GLU A 128 -7.05 26.48 18.80
N GLU A 129 -7.28 25.28 18.25
CA GLU A 129 -8.52 24.50 18.41
C GLU A 129 -8.14 23.00 18.57
N PRO A 130 -8.90 22.15 19.28
CA PRO A 130 -8.53 20.74 19.48
C PRO A 130 -8.65 19.99 18.14
N GLU A 131 -7.58 19.98 17.37
CA GLU A 131 -7.48 19.18 16.15
C GLU A 131 -7.49 17.70 16.54
N ILE A 132 -8.64 17.07 16.32
CA ILE A 132 -8.72 15.62 16.18
C ILE A 132 -7.81 15.29 14.99
N ILE A 133 -6.62 14.76 15.25
CA ILE A 133 -5.68 14.32 14.21
C ILE A 133 -6.34 13.11 13.53
N GLU A 134 -7.15 13.38 12.50
CA GLU A 134 -7.74 12.33 11.69
C GLU A 134 -6.62 11.69 10.84
N PRO A 135 -6.49 10.35 10.84
CA PRO A 135 -5.54 9.70 9.96
C PRO A 135 -5.85 10.09 8.51
N PRO A 136 -4.82 10.19 7.65
CA PRO A 136 -5.00 10.60 6.26
C PRO A 136 -6.06 9.72 5.60
N ARG A 137 -7.17 10.34 5.19
CA ARG A 137 -8.24 9.63 4.51
C ARG A 137 -7.82 9.39 3.06
N ASP A 138 -7.51 8.14 2.75
CA ASP A 138 -7.21 7.67 1.38
C ASP A 138 -8.42 7.71 0.41
N TYR A 139 -9.55 8.29 0.84
CA TYR A 139 -10.75 8.43 0.02
C TYR A 139 -11.15 9.90 -0.06
N ALA A 140 -11.30 10.42 -1.28
CA ALA A 140 -11.90 11.72 -1.51
C ALA A 140 -13.36 11.72 -1.00
N PRO A 141 -13.74 12.65 -0.10
CA PRO A 141 -15.13 12.74 0.36
C PRO A 141 -16.02 13.14 -0.82
N LYS A 142 -17.05 12.33 -1.08
CA LYS A 142 -18.02 12.57 -2.16
C LYS A 142 -19.34 13.00 -1.58
N SER A 143 -19.99 13.97 -2.22
CA SER A 143 -21.40 14.25 -2.00
C SER A 143 -22.25 13.10 -2.57
N PRO A 144 -23.45 12.82 -2.04
CA PRO A 144 -24.28 11.68 -2.48
C PRO A 144 -24.63 11.71 -3.98
N ASP A 145 -24.65 12.90 -4.59
CA ASP A 145 -24.96 13.08 -6.01
C ASP A 145 -23.71 13.14 -6.91
N GLN A 146 -22.50 12.98 -6.34
CA GLN A 146 -21.25 13.09 -7.09
C GLN A 146 -20.67 11.72 -7.43
N GLU A 147 -20.61 11.44 -8.73
CA GLU A 147 -20.05 10.20 -9.25
C GLU A 147 -18.54 10.13 -9.01
N GLY A 148 -18.05 8.96 -8.62
CA GLY A 148 -16.65 8.77 -8.30
C GLY A 148 -15.72 8.94 -9.50
N THR A 149 -14.49 9.35 -9.25
CA THR A 149 -13.40 9.42 -10.23
C THR A 149 -13.07 8.08 -10.91
N LEU A 150 -13.49 6.97 -10.30
CA LEU A 150 -13.38 5.62 -10.85
C LEU A 150 -14.71 5.06 -11.36
N SER A 151 -15.75 5.90 -11.48
CA SER A 151 -17.01 5.45 -12.06
C SER A 151 -16.89 5.38 -13.59
N GLU A 152 -17.49 4.36 -14.20
CA GLU A 152 -17.44 4.11 -15.65
C GLU A 152 -18.01 5.25 -16.52
N LYS A 153 -18.75 6.16 -15.87
CA LYS A 153 -19.42 7.32 -16.46
C LYS A 153 -18.71 8.65 -16.17
N PHE A 154 -17.60 8.61 -15.42
CA PHE A 154 -16.80 9.80 -15.14
C PHE A 154 -16.24 10.38 -16.45
N GLY A 155 -16.66 11.60 -16.79
CA GLY A 155 -16.28 12.27 -18.04
C GLY A 155 -17.19 11.97 -19.25
N LEU A 156 -18.16 11.05 -19.14
CA LEU A 156 -19.12 10.77 -20.20
C LEU A 156 -20.39 11.61 -20.00
N LYS A 157 -20.37 12.86 -20.46
CA LYS A 157 -21.61 13.66 -20.59
C LYS A 157 -22.39 13.14 -21.80
N LYS A 158 -23.58 12.60 -21.55
CA LYS A 158 -24.51 12.18 -22.60
C LYS A 158 -25.19 13.44 -23.17
N GLU A 159 -24.56 14.08 -24.15
CA GLU A 159 -25.22 15.09 -24.96
C GLU A 159 -26.28 14.43 -25.84
N GLN A 160 -27.50 14.96 -25.76
CA GLN A 160 -28.62 14.55 -26.59
C GLN A 160 -28.38 15.05 -28.02
N GLN A 161 -28.03 14.11 -28.90
CA GLN A 161 -28.42 13.99 -30.31
C GLN A 161 -28.59 15.30 -31.10
N ALA A 162 -27.59 15.61 -31.94
CA ALA A 162 -27.79 16.31 -33.21
C ALA A 162 -26.84 15.68 -34.25
N ASP A 163 -27.42 15.33 -35.38
CA ASP A 163 -26.82 14.65 -36.53
C ASP A 163 -25.63 15.45 -37.11
N GLU A 164 -24.54 14.75 -37.47
CA GLU A 164 -23.74 15.02 -38.67
C GLU A 164 -22.66 13.93 -38.82
N GLU A 165 -22.74 13.22 -39.94
CA GLU A 165 -21.75 12.25 -40.41
C GLU A 165 -20.48 12.99 -40.85
N GLU A 166 -19.35 12.80 -40.18
CA GLU A 166 -18.03 13.08 -40.78
C GLU A 166 -17.05 11.92 -40.52
N GLU A 167 -16.41 11.51 -41.61
CA GLU A 167 -15.48 10.39 -41.73
C GLU A 167 -14.29 10.49 -40.77
N ILE A 168 -14.03 9.40 -40.03
CA ILE A 168 -12.84 9.26 -39.20
C ILE A 168 -11.66 8.79 -40.07
N PRO A 169 -10.55 9.53 -40.16
CA PRO A 169 -9.33 9.02 -40.79
C PRO A 169 -8.73 7.92 -39.90
N THR A 170 -8.56 6.74 -40.48
CA THR A 170 -7.94 5.58 -39.85
C THR A 170 -6.43 5.80 -39.68
N LEU A 171 -5.98 6.42 -38.59
CA LEU A 171 -4.55 6.45 -38.25
C LEU A 171 -4.30 6.35 -36.74
N LEU A 172 -4.51 5.16 -36.18
CA LEU A 172 -3.72 4.64 -35.05
C LEU A 172 -4.00 3.14 -34.83
N LYS A 173 -3.70 2.29 -35.83
CA LYS A 173 -3.85 0.83 -35.70
C LYS A 173 -2.58 0.11 -35.22
N ASP A 174 -1.45 0.81 -35.13
CA ASP A 174 -0.15 0.16 -35.01
C ASP A 174 0.62 0.62 -33.75
N HIS A 175 0.13 0.27 -32.55
CA HIS A 175 0.98 -0.03 -31.38
C HIS A 175 0.12 -0.40 -30.16
N ILE A 176 -0.33 -1.66 -30.11
CA ILE A 176 -0.62 -2.33 -28.84
C ILE A 176 0.23 -3.61 -28.85
N PRO A 177 1.42 -3.61 -28.23
CA PRO A 177 2.18 -4.84 -28.09
C PRO A 177 1.58 -5.66 -26.95
N GLY A 178 1.16 -6.89 -27.27
CA GLY A 178 1.02 -7.96 -26.28
C GLY A 178 -0.36 -8.17 -25.69
N ASN A 179 -1.27 -8.76 -26.47
CA ASN A 179 -2.15 -9.80 -25.94
C ASN A 179 -2.46 -10.81 -27.05
N SER A 180 -1.47 -11.63 -27.40
CA SER A 180 -1.66 -12.76 -28.30
C SER A 180 -2.39 -13.88 -27.56
N LEU A 181 -3.66 -14.04 -27.92
CA LEU A 181 -4.33 -15.32 -28.19
C LEU A 181 -3.82 -16.53 -27.37
N HIS A 182 -4.59 -16.89 -26.35
CA HIS A 182 -4.73 -18.29 -25.97
C HIS A 182 -6.02 -18.81 -26.64
N ASP A 183 -5.87 -19.38 -27.84
CA ASP A 183 -6.95 -20.07 -28.54
C ASP A 183 -7.30 -21.33 -27.75
N GLY A 184 -8.55 -21.40 -27.30
CA GLY A 184 -9.14 -22.60 -26.72
C GLY A 184 -9.61 -23.51 -27.85
N ASP A 185 -8.88 -24.59 -28.08
CA ASP A 185 -9.36 -25.74 -28.85
C ASP A 185 -10.48 -26.46 -28.08
N GLU A 186 -11.74 -26.18 -28.43
CA GLU A 186 -12.87 -27.09 -28.17
C GLU A 186 -13.58 -27.49 -29.48
N LYS A 187 -13.41 -28.78 -29.81
CA LYS A 187 -14.43 -29.73 -30.32
C LYS A 187 -14.85 -29.72 -31.80
N GLN A 188 -14.30 -30.70 -32.52
CA GLN A 188 -14.98 -31.94 -32.96
C GLN A 188 -16.42 -31.85 -33.53
N SER A 189 -16.52 -31.86 -34.86
CA SER A 189 -17.64 -32.35 -35.71
C SER A 189 -17.31 -31.97 -37.16
N VAL A 190 -17.26 -32.80 -38.20
CA VAL A 190 -17.76 -34.14 -38.54
C VAL A 190 -16.77 -34.74 -39.55
#